data_AF-A0A8J7XIA7-F1
#
_entry.id   AF-A0A8J7XIA7-F1
#
_cell.length_a   1.000
_cell.length_b   1.000
_cell.length_c   1.000
_cell.angle_alpha   90.00
_cell.angle_beta   90.00
_cell.angle_gamma   90.00
#
_symmetry.space_group_name_H-M   'P 1'
#
loop_
_entity.id
_entity.type
_entity.pdbx_description
1 polymer ?
#
loop_
_entity_poly.entity_id
_entity_poly.type
_entity_poly.pdbx_seq_one_letter_code
_entity_poly.pdbx_strand_id
1 'polypeptide(L)' 'YEDICIVYIGQFDTRNVMLVWGYEWQGTYAGSMFMADPLNWEQYKDAHLLLLRWKDYNRDGLVQMAEITVEQSA' A
#
# COMPACT_ATOMS: atom_id res chain seq x y z
N TYR A 1 -13.99 -8.60 -5.23
CA TYR A 1 -14.07 -7.26 -4.63
C TYR A 1 -12.77 -6.54 -4.91
N GLU A 2 -12.76 -5.21 -4.96
CA GLU A 2 -11.51 -4.47 -5.11
C GLU A 2 -11.55 -3.18 -4.32
N ASP A 3 -10.38 -2.72 -3.91
CA ASP A 3 -10.19 -1.44 -3.25
C ASP A 3 -8.82 -0.87 -3.60
N ILE A 4 -8.66 0.44 -3.42
CA ILE A 4 -7.43 1.18 -3.70
C ILE A 4 -6.86 1.80 -2.44
N CYS A 5 -5.55 2.00 -2.44
CA CYS A 5 -4.85 2.70 -1.37
C CYS A 5 -3.77 3.62 -1.93
N ILE A 6 -3.68 4.81 -1.37
CA ILE A 6 -2.56 5.72 -1.57
C ILE A 6 -1.62 5.56 -0.38
N VAL A 7 -0.36 5.28 -0.68
CA VAL A 7 0.72 5.37 0.30
C VAL A 7 1.61 6.55 -0.09
N TYR A 8 1.85 7.46 0.85
CA TYR A 8 2.82 8.53 0.70
C TYR A 8 3.91 8.39 1.74
N ILE A 9 5.16 8.50 1.31
CA ILE A 9 6.35 8.47 2.16
C ILE A 9 7.14 9.74 1.90
N GLY A 10 7.44 10.46 2.97
CA GLY A 10 8.28 11.64 2.88
C GLY A 10 9.06 11.87 4.15
N GLN A 11 9.98 12.81 4.08
CA GLN A 11 10.68 13.32 5.24
C GLN A 11 10.22 14.76 5.49
N PHE A 12 9.84 15.05 6.73
CA PHE A 12 9.59 16.41 7.19
C PHE A 12 10.63 16.76 8.25
N ASP A 13 11.57 17.63 7.88
CA ASP A 13 12.79 17.93 8.66
C ASP A 13 13.60 16.66 8.96
N THR A 14 13.67 16.23 10.22
CA THR A 14 14.40 15.03 10.66
C THR A 14 13.50 13.80 10.82
N ARG A 15 12.19 13.92 10.54
CA ARG A 15 11.21 12.87 10.79
C ARG A 15 10.70 12.26 9.49
N ASN A 16 10.73 10.94 9.42
CA ASN A 16 10.04 10.20 8.37
C ASN A 16 8.54 10.17 8.67
N VAL A 17 7.74 10.46 7.66
CA VAL A 17 6.28 10.48 7.73
C VAL A 17 5.75 9.53 6.67
N MET A 18 4.83 8.67 7.06
CA MET A 18 4.08 7.80 6.17
C MET A 18 2.59 8.08 6.33
N LEU A 19 1.89 8.28 5.21
CA LEU A 19 0.44 8.29 5.13
C LEU A 19 0.01 7.03 4.39
N VAL A 20 -0.91 6.28 4.99
CA VAL A 20 -1.60 5.15 4.35
C VAL A 20 -3.08 5.49 4.36
N TRP A 21 -3.68 5.59 3.19
CA TRP A 21 -5.10 5.95 3.06
C TRP A 21 -5.77 5.08 2.01
N GLY A 22 -6.68 4.20 2.43
CA GLY A 22 -7.53 3.43 1.55
C GLY A 22 -8.89 4.08 1.36
N TYR A 23 -9.59 3.74 0.27
CA TYR A 23 -10.95 4.21 0.05
C TYR A 23 -11.94 3.51 1.02
N GLU A 24 -11.80 2.19 1.23
CA GLU A 24 -12.42 1.47 2.35
C GLU A 24 -11.34 0.88 3.30
N TRP A 25 -11.80 0.09 4.28
CA TRP A 25 -10.91 -0.51 5.28
C TRP A 25 -9.99 -1.55 4.65
N GLN A 26 -10.43 -2.23 3.59
CA GLN A 26 -9.67 -3.26 2.88
C GLN A 26 -8.46 -2.65 2.19
N GLY A 27 -8.62 -1.51 1.52
CA GLY A 27 -7.53 -0.76 0.91
C GLY A 27 -6.55 -0.25 1.97
N THR A 28 -7.07 0.30 3.08
CA THR A 28 -6.21 0.79 4.18
C THR A 28 -5.40 -0.35 4.78
N TYR A 29 -6.02 -1.51 4.96
CA TYR A 29 -5.36 -2.70 5.49
C TYR A 29 -4.36 -3.29 4.49
N ALA A 30 -4.69 -3.33 3.19
CA ALA A 30 -3.77 -3.72 2.12
C ALA A 30 -2.52 -2.83 2.09
N GLY A 31 -2.69 -1.52 2.13
CA GLY A 31 -1.56 -0.59 2.19
C GLY A 31 -0.70 -0.81 3.44
N SER A 32 -1.34 -1.00 4.59
CA SER A 32 -0.63 -1.27 5.84
C SER A 32 0.14 -2.60 5.81
N MET A 33 -0.46 -3.66 5.25
CA MET A 33 0.22 -4.95 5.06
C MET A 33 1.38 -4.83 4.09
N PHE A 34 1.17 -4.19 2.94
CA PHE A 34 2.20 -4.00 1.92
C PHE A 34 3.42 -3.26 2.48
N MET A 35 3.18 -2.17 3.23
CA MET A 35 4.23 -1.41 3.90
C MET A 35 4.74 -2.06 5.20
N ALA A 36 4.17 -3.18 5.67
CA ALA A 36 4.76 -3.92 6.78
C ALA A 36 5.91 -4.84 6.33
N ASP A 37 6.00 -5.13 5.03
CA ASP A 37 7.07 -5.95 4.45
C ASP A 37 8.30 -5.09 4.07
N PRO A 38 9.47 -5.31 4.69
CA PRO A 38 10.70 -4.59 4.38
C PRO A 38 11.17 -4.78 2.92
N LEU A 39 10.81 -5.89 2.26
CA LEU A 39 11.18 -6.11 0.86
C LEU A 39 10.47 -5.13 -0.07
N ASN A 40 9.19 -4.83 0.22
CA ASN A 40 8.44 -3.82 -0.52
C ASN A 40 9.01 -2.42 -0.27
N TRP A 41 9.43 -2.11 0.97
CA TRP A 41 10.12 -0.84 1.24
C TRP A 41 11.38 -0.67 0.40
N GLU A 42 12.25 -1.67 0.38
CA GLU A 42 13.51 -1.60 -0.36
C GLU A 42 13.26 -1.48 -1.87
N GLN A 43 12.26 -2.20 -2.38
CA GLN A 43 11.88 -2.15 -3.79
C GLN A 43 11.40 -0.76 -4.24
N TYR A 44 10.68 -0.03 -3.37
CA TYR A 44 10.07 1.27 -3.70
C TYR A 44 10.69 2.44 -2.92
N LYS A 45 11.94 2.30 -2.45
CA LYS A 45 12.61 3.31 -1.62
C LYS A 45 12.76 4.69 -2.26
N ASP A 46 12.79 4.75 -3.59
CA ASP A 46 12.93 5.98 -4.36
C ASP A 46 11.57 6.60 -4.75
N ALA A 47 10.45 5.93 -4.41
CA ALA A 47 9.10 6.43 -4.64
C ALA A 47 8.55 7.11 -3.38
N HIS A 48 8.03 8.33 -3.56
CA HIS A 48 7.34 9.07 -2.51
C HIS A 48 5.84 8.80 -2.49
N LEU A 49 5.28 8.29 -3.59
CA LEU A 49 3.86 8.01 -3.74
C LEU A 49 3.65 6.64 -4.40
N LEU A 50 2.86 5.78 -3.76
CA LEU A 50 2.38 4.52 -4.34
C LEU A 50 0.86 4.54 -4.43
N LEU A 51 0.35 4.10 -5.58
CA LEU A 51 -1.04 3.71 -5.74
C LEU A 51 -1.10 2.18 -5.72
N LEU A 52 -1.78 1.63 -4.72
CA LEU A 52 -1.99 0.21 -4.54
C LEU A 52 -3.41 -0.16 -4.94
N ARG A 53 -3.57 -1.37 -5.47
CA ARG A 53 -4.87 -2.03 -5.64
C ARG A 53 -4.84 -3.38 -4.96
N TRP A 54 -5.84 -3.63 -4.13
CA TRP A 54 -6.18 -4.98 -3.68
C TRP A 54 -7.34 -5.50 -4.51
N LYS A 55 -7.24 -6.75 -4.97
CA LYS A 55 -8.31 -7.42 -5.69
C LYS A 55 -8.49 -8.83 -5.15
N ASP A 56 -9.63 -9.06 -4.52
CA ASP A 56 -10.05 -10.36 -4.00
C ASP A 56 -10.35 -11.31 -5.16
N TYR A 57 -9.41 -12.20 -5.47
CA TYR A 57 -9.51 -13.15 -6.58
C TYR A 57 -10.24 -14.42 -6.17
N ASN A 58 -10.09 -14.83 -4.91
CA ASN A 58 -10.66 -16.08 -4.39
C ASN A 58 -12.08 -15.89 -3.80
N ARG A 59 -12.52 -14.63 -3.65
CA ARG A 59 -13.82 -14.18 -3.12
C ARG A 59 -14.05 -14.52 -1.64
N ASP A 60 -12.99 -14.60 -0.84
CA ASP A 60 -13.08 -14.85 0.60
C ASP A 60 -13.26 -13.57 1.44
N GLY A 61 -13.11 -12.38 0.83
CA GLY A 61 -13.24 -11.09 1.50
C GLY A 61 -12.06 -10.73 2.41
N LEU A 62 -10.97 -11.50 2.38
CA LEU A 62 -9.77 -11.28 3.17
C LEU A 62 -8.70 -10.61 2.32
N VAL A 63 -7.94 -9.71 2.94
CA VAL A 63 -6.78 -9.10 2.27
C VAL A 63 -5.59 -10.04 2.39
N GLN A 64 -5.04 -10.43 1.25
CA GLN A 64 -3.86 -11.30 1.17
C GLN A 64 -2.76 -10.60 0.38
N MET A 65 -1.49 -10.72 0.82
CA MET A 65 -0.36 -10.02 0.18
C MET A 65 -0.25 -10.32 -1.32
N ALA A 66 -0.52 -11.56 -1.73
CA ALA A 66 -0.48 -11.99 -3.13
C ALA A 66 -1.55 -11.32 -4.03
N GLU A 67 -2.55 -10.68 -3.43
CA GLU A 67 -3.64 -9.98 -4.11
C GLU A 67 -3.44 -8.46 -4.18
N ILE A 68 -2.33 -7.97 -3.64
CA ILE A 68 -1.98 -6.55 -3.62
C ILE A 68 -1.00 -6.27 -4.76
N THR A 69 -1.27 -5.22 -5.52
CA THR A 69 -0.46 -4.80 -6.66
C THR A 69 -0.16 -3.30 -6.57
N VAL A 70 1.03 -2.90 -7.01
CA VAL A 70 1.37 -1.49 -7.20
C VAL A 70 0.95 -1.10 -8.61
N GLU A 71 -0.06 -0.23 -8.70
CA GLU A 71 -0.58 0.30 -9.97
C GLU A 71 0.29 1.44 -10.49
N GLN A 72 0.76 2.31 -9.60
CA GLN A 72 1.69 3.39 -9.91
C GLN A 72 2.67 3.66 -8.76
N SER A 73 3.87 4.13 -9.14
CA SER A 73 4.92 4.59 -8.23
C SER A 73 5.54 5.88 -8.77
N ALA A 74 5.65 6.91 -7.95
CA ALA A 74 6.22 8.22 -8.30
C ALA A 74 7.07 8.79 -7.17
#